data_AF-A0A7C8CS06-F1
#
_entry.id   AF-A0A7C8CS06-F1
#
_cell.length_a   1.000
_cell.length_b   1.000
_cell.length_c   1.000
_cell.angle_alpha   90.00
_cell.angle_beta   90.00
_cell.angle_gamma   90.00
#
_symmetry.space_group_name_H-M   'P 1'
#
loop_
_entity.id
_entity.type
_entity.pdbx_description
1 polymer ?
#
loop_
_entity_poly.entity_id
_entity_poly.type
_entity_poly.pdbx_seq_one_letter_code
_entity_poly.pdbx_strand_id
1 'polypeptide(L)' 'MRVLRSLIIGVMSLFAGMIFGLIGYMIGGAPEGADNWQNWQYLTCYIIPFGTMIGGAAWAWKTGEEYSIVSGDLE' A
#
# COMPACT_ATOMS: atom_id res chain seq x y z
N MET A 1 20.37 -6.42 -3.08
CA MET A 1 19.21 -6.70 -2.19
C MET A 1 17.92 -6.09 -2.74
N ARG A 2 17.39 -6.58 -3.88
CA ARG A 2 16.27 -5.91 -4.58
C ARG A 2 14.89 -6.31 -4.03
N VAL A 3 14.69 -7.60 -3.78
CA VAL A 3 13.40 -8.18 -3.34
C VAL A 3 13.06 -7.82 -1.88
N LEU A 4 14.04 -7.93 -0.98
CA LEU A 4 13.81 -7.63 0.44
C LEU A 4 13.43 -6.15 0.64
N ARG A 5 14.10 -5.25 -0.08
CA ARG A 5 13.80 -3.82 -0.04
C ARG A 5 12.40 -3.51 -0.60
N SER A 6 12.03 -4.08 -1.75
CA SER A 6 10.70 -3.84 -2.33
C SER A 6 9.59 -4.37 -1.42
N LEU A 7 9.82 -5.48 -0.71
CA LEU A 7 8.90 -5.99 0.32
C LEU A 7 8.76 -5.01 1.49
N ILE A 8 9.87 -4.51 2.03
CA ILE A 8 9.84 -3.54 3.14
C ILE A 8 9.06 -2.29 2.74
N ILE A 9 9.36 -1.71 1.57
CA ILE A 9 8.65 -0.51 1.07
C ILE A 9 7.18 -0.83 0.81
N GLY A 10 6.85 -1.98 0.22
CA GLY A 10 5.47 -2.41 0.01
C GLY A 10 4.67 -2.52 1.31
N VAL A 11 5.25 -3.12 2.36
CA VAL A 11 4.61 -3.23 3.69
C VAL A 11 4.45 -1.86 4.34
N MET A 12 5.42 -0.95 4.20
CA MET A 12 5.25 0.43 4.68
C MET A 12 4.14 1.17 3.92
N SER A 13 4.01 0.94 2.61
CA SER A 13 2.92 1.50 1.78
C SER A 13 1.55 0.92 2.12
N LEU A 14 1.47 -0.29 2.69
CA LEU A 14 0.22 -0.85 3.21
C LEU A 14 -0.33 0.00 4.35
N PHE A 15 0.53 0.49 5.25
CA PHE A 15 0.10 1.37 6.35
C PHE A 15 -0.55 2.66 5.83
N ALA A 16 0.08 3.29 4.83
CA ALA A 16 -0.51 4.43 4.12
C ALA A 16 -1.83 4.06 3.44
N GLY A 17 -1.88 2.90 2.77
CA GLY A 17 -3.08 2.37 2.12
C GLY A 17 -4.26 2.15 3.07
N MET A 18 -4.00 1.66 4.28
CA MET A 18 -5.01 1.46 5.31
C MET A 18 -5.61 2.79 5.77
N ILE A 19 -4.80 3.85 5.88
CA ILE A 19 -5.29 5.21 6.19
C ILE A 19 -6.21 5.70 5.07
N PHE A 20 -5.80 5.57 3.80
CA PHE A 20 -6.64 5.95 2.67
C PHE A 20 -7.92 5.11 2.55
N GLY A 21 -7.83 3.81 2.82
CA GLY A 21 -8.99 2.91 2.86
C GLY A 21 -9.98 3.30 3.95
N LEU A 22 -9.48 3.67 5.14
CA LEU A 22 -10.31 4.14 6.25
C LEU A 22 -11.01 5.46 5.91
N ILE A 23 -10.29 6.41 5.29
CA ILE A 23 -10.89 7.67 4.82
C ILE A 23 -11.97 7.40 3.77
N GLY A 24 -11.70 6.50 2.81
CA GLY A 24 -12.69 6.09 1.81
C GLY A 24 -13.92 5.44 2.44
N TYR A 25 -13.72 4.61 3.48
CA TYR A 25 -14.82 4.03 4.25
C TYR A 25 -15.68 5.09 4.94
N MET A 26 -15.05 6.08 5.59
CA MET A 26 -15.75 7.17 6.28
C MET A 26 -16.57 8.03 5.31
N ILE A 27 -16.12 8.22 4.06
CA ILE A 27 -16.83 9.00 3.05
C ILE A 27 -18.06 8.26 2.50
N GLY A 28 -17.97 6.94 2.30
CA GLY A 28 -19.09 6.18 1.74
C GLY A 28 -20.24 5.90 2.73
N GLY A 29 -20.07 6.26 4.00
CA GLY A 29 -21.12 6.20 5.01
C GLY A 29 -21.30 4.83 5.67
N ALA A 30 -21.91 4.81 6.85
CA ALA A 30 -22.14 3.57 7.57
C ALA A 30 -23.22 2.72 6.85
N PRO A 31 -22.97 1.43 6.55
CA PRO A 31 -24.01 0.56 6.03
C PRO A 31 -25.14 0.39 7.05
N GLU A 32 -26.38 0.23 6.57
CA GLU A 32 -27.61 0.07 7.37
C GLU A 32 -27.69 -1.29 8.12
N GLY A 33 -26.56 -1.92 8.42
CA GLY A 33 -26.47 -3.19 9.14
C GLY A 33 -25.15 -3.91 8.86
N ALA A 34 -24.63 -4.65 9.85
CA ALA A 34 -23.38 -5.39 9.74
C ALA A 34 -23.40 -6.49 8.64
N ASP A 35 -24.59 -6.95 8.25
CA ASP A 35 -24.78 -7.95 7.20
C ASP A 35 -24.90 -7.37 5.79
N ASN A 36 -24.98 -6.05 5.65
CA ASN A 36 -25.10 -5.37 4.35
C ASN A 36 -23.72 -4.86 3.88
N TRP A 37 -22.82 -5.80 3.59
CA TRP A 37 -21.51 -5.46 3.03
C TRP A 37 -21.67 -5.02 1.57
N GLN A 38 -21.64 -3.70 1.37
CA GLN A 38 -21.81 -3.10 0.05
C GLN A 38 -20.53 -3.23 -0.78
N ASN A 39 -20.65 -3.31 -2.10
CA ASN A 39 -19.51 -3.54 -3.01
C ASN A 39 -18.43 -2.44 -2.90
N TRP A 40 -18.83 -1.22 -2.53
CA TRP A 40 -17.91 -0.11 -2.32
C TRP A 40 -17.02 -0.29 -1.07
N GLN A 41 -17.47 -1.04 -0.05
CA GLN A 41 -16.66 -1.40 1.12
C GLN A 41 -15.59 -2.43 0.76
N TYR A 42 -15.86 -3.35 -0.19
CA TYR A 42 -14.80 -4.23 -0.69
C TYR A 42 -13.68 -3.43 -1.36
N LEU A 43 -14.04 -2.36 -2.08
CA LEU A 43 -13.06 -1.50 -2.74
C LEU A 43 -12.19 -0.76 -1.73
N THR A 44 -12.79 -0.10 -0.74
CA THR A 44 -12.05 0.70 0.22
C THR A 44 -11.22 -0.14 1.19
N CYS A 45 -11.73 -1.31 1.60
CA CYS A 45 -11.11 -2.15 2.62
C CYS A 45 -10.11 -3.18 2.06
N TYR A 46 -10.18 -3.54 0.78
CA TYR A 46 -9.26 -4.51 0.18
C TYR A 46 -8.50 -3.94 -1.02
N ILE A 47 -9.19 -3.34 -1.98
CA ILE A 47 -8.55 -2.89 -3.23
C ILE A 47 -7.59 -1.72 -2.96
N ILE A 48 -7.99 -0.75 -2.13
CA ILE A 48 -7.11 0.38 -1.78
C ILE A 48 -5.85 -0.08 -1.03
N PRO A 49 -5.92 -0.78 0.11
CA PRO A 49 -4.72 -1.14 0.87
C PRO A 49 -3.82 -2.15 0.14
N PHE A 50 -4.38 -3.15 -0.54
CA PHE A 50 -3.56 -4.07 -1.34
C PHE A 50 -3.02 -3.39 -2.59
N GLY A 51 -3.78 -2.48 -3.20
CA GLY A 51 -3.37 -1.73 -4.38
C GLY A 51 -2.17 -0.82 -4.09
N THR A 52 -2.18 -0.11 -2.96
CA THR A 52 -1.03 0.72 -2.56
C THR A 52 0.18 -0.12 -2.14
N MET A 53 -0.04 -1.27 -1.49
CA MET A 53 1.05 -2.21 -1.15
C MET A 53 1.74 -2.73 -2.41
N ILE A 54 0.97 -3.26 -3.37
CA ILE A 54 1.50 -3.82 -4.62
C ILE A 54 2.10 -2.71 -5.47
N GLY A 55 1.44 -1.56 -5.57
CA GLY A 55 1.95 -0.39 -6.29
C GLY A 55 3.26 0.12 -5.72
N GLY A 56 3.36 0.27 -4.40
CA GLY A 56 4.58 0.67 -3.70
C GLY A 56 5.72 -0.33 -3.87
N ALA A 57 5.42 -1.63 -3.79
CA ALA A 57 6.40 -2.69 -4.03
C ALA A 57 6.89 -2.72 -5.48
N ALA A 58 5.98 -2.57 -6.46
CA ALA A 58 6.32 -2.55 -7.88
C ALA A 58 7.14 -1.31 -8.25
N TRP A 59 6.80 -0.15 -7.67
CA TRP A 59 7.56 1.08 -7.85
C TRP A 59 8.97 0.95 -7.26
N ALA A 60 9.08 0.45 -6.03
CA ALA A 60 10.37 0.19 -5.36
C ALA A 60 11.24 -0.84 -6.09
N TRP A 61 10.62 -1.79 -6.80
CA TRP A 61 11.37 -2.73 -7.64
C TRP A 61 11.92 -2.03 -8.88
N LYS A 62 11.14 -1.16 -9.54
CA LYS A 62 11.61 -0.40 -10.70
C LYS A 62 12.70 0.62 -10.37
N THR A 63 12.63 1.30 -9.23
CA THR A 63 13.64 2.30 -8.80
C THR A 63 14.86 1.69 -8.09
N GLY A 64 14.97 0.35 -8.06
CA GLY A 64 16.01 -0.36 -7.31
C GLY A 64 17.46 -0.14 -7.78
N GLU A 65 17.69 0.49 -8.95
CA GLU A 65 19.02 0.83 -9.47
C GLU A 65 19.59 2.13 -8.91
N GLU A 66 18.77 3.04 -8.38
CA GLU A 66 19.21 4.38 -7.96
C GLU A 66 19.90 4.43 -6.58
N TYR A 67 20.00 3.29 -5.88
CA TYR A 67 20.52 3.24 -4.51
C TYR A 67 21.78 2.39 -4.35
N SER A 68 22.32 1.82 -5.43
CA SER A 68 23.67 1.23 -5.41
C SER A 68 24.77 2.31 -5.36
N ILE A 69 24.43 3.58 -5.60
CA ILE A 69 25.36 4.71 -5.52
C ILE A 69 25.64 5.17 -4.09
N VAL A 70 24.73 4.99 -3.13
CA VAL A 70 24.91 5.49 -1.74
C VAL A 70 25.64 4.49 -0.83
N SER A 71 25.74 3.21 -1.21
CA SER A 71 26.51 2.23 -0.44
C SER A 71 28.01 2.21 -0.77
N GLY A 72 28.48 3.06 -1.69
CA GLY A 72 29.91 3.17 -2.07
C GLY A 72 30.67 4.32 -1.39
N ASP A 73 29.99 5.19 -0.63
CA ASP A 73 30.58 6.38 0.02
C ASP A 73 30.72 6.21 1.55
N LEU A 74 30.75 4.96 2.05
CA LEU A 74 31.00 4.65 3.47
C LEU A 74 32.18 3.68 3.68
N GLU A 75 33.04 3.50 2.67
CA GLU A 75 34.33 2.83 2.81
C GLU A 75 35.49 3.83 2.67
#